data_AF-A0A7X0QL58-F1
#
_entry.id   AF-A0A7X0QL58-F1
#
_cell.length_a   1.000
_cell.length_b   1.000
_cell.length_c   1.000
_cell.angle_alpha   90.00
_cell.angle_beta   90.00
_cell.angle_gamma   90.00
#
_symmetry.space_group_name_H-M   'P 1'
#
loop_
_entity.id
_entity.type
_entity.pdbx_description
1 polymer ?
#
loop_
_entity_poly.entity_id
_entity_poly.type
_entity_poly.pdbx_seq_one_letter_code
_entity_poly.pdbx_strand_id
1 'polypeptide(L)' 'MHPVFVELFARPVGWLTIGGALIMFGITIGVPLFIRSRERAEAREAERKRLGTP' A
#
# COMPACT_ATOMS: atom_id res chain seq x y z
N MET A 1 -29.94 -9.71 15.02
CA MET A 1 -29.12 -9.15 13.92
C MET A 1 -29.03 -7.65 14.12
N HIS A 2 -27.85 -7.10 14.38
CA HIS A 2 -27.71 -5.66 14.66
C HIS A 2 -27.84 -4.87 13.34
N PRO A 3 -28.72 -3.86 13.26
CA PRO A 3 -29.09 -3.19 12.00
C PRO A 3 -27.90 -2.59 11.25
N VAL A 4 -26.88 -2.14 11.99
CA VAL A 4 -25.64 -1.56 11.45
C VAL A 4 -24.87 -2.53 10.54
N PHE A 5 -24.82 -3.82 10.86
CA PHE A 5 -24.09 -4.78 10.02
C PHE A 5 -24.82 -5.03 8.70
N VAL A 6 -26.15 -5.04 8.70
CA VAL A 6 -26.94 -5.20 7.47
C VAL A 6 -26.77 -3.98 6.57
N GLU A 7 -26.73 -2.77 7.14
CA GLU A 7 -26.48 -1.56 6.37
C GLU A 7 -25.07 -1.52 5.78
N LEU A 8 -24.07 -2.01 6.51
CA LEU A 8 -22.69 -2.03 6.05
C LEU A 8 -22.42 -3.10 4.98
N PHE A 9 -23.03 -4.29 5.11
CA PHE A 9 -22.80 -5.42 4.21
C PHE A 9 -23.83 -5.56 3.07
N ALA A 10 -25.06 -5.06 3.23
CA ALA A 10 -26.12 -5.22 2.23
C ALA A 10 -26.36 -3.97 1.37
N ARG A 11 -25.94 -2.77 1.79
CA ARG A 11 -26.06 -1.56 0.97
C ARG A 11 -24.81 -1.32 0.13
N PRO A 12 -24.94 -0.96 -1.17
CA PRO A 12 -23.80 -0.67 -2.04
C PRO A 12 -22.91 0.48 -1.52
N VAL A 13 -23.49 1.43 -0.77
CA VAL A 13 -22.75 2.54 -0.15
C VAL A 13 -21.77 2.04 0.93
N GLY A 14 -22.12 1.02 1.71
CA GLY A 14 -21.23 0.45 2.74
C GLY A 14 -19.97 -0.19 2.15
N TRP A 15 -20.13 -0.89 1.03
CA TRP A 15 -19.01 -1.46 0.27
C TRP A 15 -18.09 -0.39 -0.33
N LEU A 16 -18.65 0.71 -0.84
CA LEU A 16 -17.86 1.84 -1.35
C LEU A 16 -17.03 2.49 -0.23
N THR A 17 -17.60 2.62 0.97
CA THR A 17 -16.88 3.16 2.14
C THR A 17 -15.74 2.22 2.57
N ILE A 18 -16.00 0.90 2.65
CA ILE A 18 -14.96 -0.08 3.00
C ILE A 18 -13.85 -0.10 1.94
N GLY A 19 -14.23 -0.15 0.66
CA GLY A 19 -13.28 -0.16 -0.45
C GLY A 19 -12.43 1.10 -0.50
N GLY A 20 -13.05 2.28 -0.35
CA GLY A 20 -12.34 3.56 -0.30
C GLY A 20 -11.35 3.64 0.87
N ALA A 21 -11.76 3.18 2.05
CA ALA A 21 -10.89 3.14 3.23
C ALA A 21 -9.69 2.20 3.03
N LEU A 22 -9.91 1.01 2.44
CA LEU A 22 -8.83 0.06 2.15
C LEU A 22 -7.84 0.62 1.14
N ILE A 23 -8.30 1.30 0.09
CA ILE A 23 -7.43 1.95 -0.90
C ILE A 23 -6.62 3.07 -0.25
N MET A 24 -7.27 3.96 0.52
CA MET A 24 -6.57 5.03 1.22
C MET A 24 -5.49 4.49 2.15
N PHE A 25 -5.83 3.50 2.97
CA PHE A 25 -4.88 2.85 3.87
C PHE A 25 -3.73 2.17 3.12
N GLY A 26 -4.04 1.47 2.02
CA GLY A 26 -3.07 0.84 1.15
C GLY A 26 -2.10 1.83 0.51
N ILE A 27 -2.56 3.02 0.13
CA ILE A 27 -1.70 4.08 -0.41
C ILE A 27 -0.84 4.68 0.71
N THR A 28 -1.43 5.01 1.86
CA THR A 28 -0.73 5.59 3.01
C THR A 28 0.44 4.74 3.47
N ILE A 29 0.29 3.41 3.47
CA ILE A 29 1.37 2.48 3.89
C ILE A 29 2.20 2.00 2.70
N GLY A 30 1.55 1.71 1.57
CA GLY A 30 2.19 1.11 0.40
C GLY A 30 3.17 2.05 -0.29
N VAL A 31 2.85 3.34 -0.41
CA VAL A 31 3.74 4.33 -1.04
C VAL A 31 5.06 4.49 -0.29
N PRO A 32 5.11 4.75 1.03
CA PRO A 32 6.39 4.88 1.74
C PRO A 32 7.18 3.56 1.77
N LEU A 33 6.51 2.41 1.86
CA LEU A 33 7.20 1.11 1.74
C LEU A 33 7.81 0.91 0.35
N PHE A 34 7.08 1.28 -0.71
CA PHE A 34 7.55 1.18 -2.08
C PHE A 34 8.76 2.08 -2.33
N ILE A 35 8.71 3.34 -1.86
CA ILE A 35 9.85 4.27 -1.96
C ILE A 35 11.08 3.69 -1.25
N ARG A 36 10.94 3.24 0.00
CA ARG A 36 12.06 2.63 0.74
C ARG A 36 12.61 1.37 0.08
N SER A 37 11.74 0.58 -0.56
CA SER A 37 12.15 -0.62 -1.30
C SER A 37 12.98 -0.25 -2.53
N ARG A 38 12.57 0.79 -3.27
CA ARG A 38 13.30 1.29 -4.45
C ARG A 38 14.63 1.92 -4.08
N GLU A 39 14.70 2.74 -3.04
CA GLU A 39 15.95 3.32 -2.54
C GLU A 39 16.96 2.23 -2.14
N ARG A 40 16.51 1.15 -1.49
CA ARG A 40 17.38 0.01 -1.16
C ARG A 40 17.84 -0.76 -2.40
N ALA A 41 17.00 -0.90 -3.41
CA ALA A 41 17.37 -1.54 -4.67
C ALA A 41 18.41 -0.72 -5.43
N GLU A 42 18.22 0.60 -5.52
CA GLU A 42 19.16 1.52 -6.15
C GLU A 42 20.49 1.60 -5.40
N ALA A 43 20.47 1.61 -4.06
CA ALA A 43 21.69 1.55 -3.25
C ALA A 43 22.52 0.28 -3.52
N ARG A 44 21.85 -0.87 -3.67
CA ARG A 44 22.52 -2.14 -4.01
C ARG A 44 23.08 -2.15 -5.43
N GLU A 45 22.37 -1.57 -6.40
CA GLU A 45 22.90 -1.41 -7.76
C GLU A 45 24.08 -0.44 -7.82
N ALA A 46 24.03 0.65 -7.06
CA ALA A 46 25.12 1.61 -6.95
C ALA A 46 26.37 0.98 -6.29
N GLU A 47 26.18 0.15 -5.25
CA GLU A 47 27.25 -0.59 -4.60
C GLU A 47 27.87 -1.63 -5.55
N ARG A 48 27.05 -2.32 -6.36
CA ARG A 48 27.52 -3.24 -7.41
C ARG A 48 28.34 -2.53 -8.49
N LYS A 49 27.94 -1.31 -8.89
CA LYS A 49 28.72 -0.48 -9.82
C LYS A 49 30.01 0.05 -9.19
N ARG A 50 30.04 0.30 -7.87
CA ARG A 50 31.25 0.72 -7.14
C ARG A 50 32.25 -0.41 -6.90
N LEU A 51 31.78 -1.62 -6.65
CA LEU A 51 32.62 -2.82 -6.45
C LEU A 51 33.04 -3.49 -7.78
N GLY A 52 32.53 -3.01 -8.92
CA GLY A 52 32.86 -3.47 -10.27
C GLY A 52 33.96 -2.67 -10.98
N THR A 53 34.71 -1.84 -10.26
CA THR A 53 35.91 -1.14 -10.74
C THR A 53 37.00 -1.40 -9.71
N PRO A 54 38.18 -1.97 -10.02
CA PRO A 54 38.95 -1.93 -11.27
C PRO A 54 38.83 -3.16 -12.20
#